data_AF-A0A4U1BC97-F1
#
_entry.id   AF-A0A4U1BC97-F1
#
_cell.length_a   1.000
_cell.length_b   1.000
_cell.length_c   1.000
_cell.angle_alpha   90.00
_cell.angle_beta   90.00
_cell.angle_gamma   90.00
#
_symmetry.space_group_name_H-M   'P 1'
#
loop_
_entity.id
_entity.type
_entity.pdbx_description
1 polymer ?
#
loop_
_entity_poly.entity_id
_entity_poly.type
_entity_poly.pdbx_seq_one_letter_code
_entity_poly.pdbx_strand_id
1 'polypeptide(L)'
;MSKFIVAGILASLLLAPARAEERADQLAQARQSYAQGDLIGAIGGLERAAESGSAEARGFLAYILFQSGQVAPALVMYRQAADAGDGFALVRLAELKLTGRGVDADPAGALEMLQQALDKGRVEAGVILAGVYESGLPGTEPNPSLALAYYQQAAESGDQDAIGRLIRVYAQGGLGEQADQTKLAYWQAAMQRLSDEELAQ
;
A
#
# COMPACT_ATOMS: atom_id res chain seq x y z
N MET A 1 1.36 -50.24 5.77
CA MET A 1 0.95 -48.82 5.90
C MET A 1 2.18 -47.93 5.74
N SER A 2 2.03 -46.81 5.03
CA SER A 2 2.95 -45.66 4.98
C SER A 2 4.30 -45.79 4.23
N LYS A 3 4.28 -45.64 2.90
CA LYS A 3 5.44 -45.15 2.10
C LYS A 3 5.07 -44.18 0.96
N PHE A 4 3.79 -43.88 0.72
CA PHE A 4 3.34 -43.14 -0.46
C PHE A 4 2.90 -41.68 -0.23
N ILE A 5 2.87 -41.18 1.00
CA ILE A 5 2.39 -39.80 1.28
C ILE A 5 3.52 -38.76 1.18
N VAL A 6 4.79 -39.15 1.35
CA VAL A 6 5.91 -38.19 1.45
C VAL A 6 6.38 -37.67 0.08
N ALA A 7 6.23 -38.44 -1.01
CA ALA A 7 6.67 -38.05 -2.35
C ALA A 7 5.83 -36.92 -2.97
N GLY A 8 4.52 -36.86 -2.67
CA GLY A 8 3.62 -35.81 -3.16
C GLY A 8 3.85 -34.45 -2.52
N ILE A 9 4.16 -34.42 -1.21
CA ILE A 9 4.43 -33.18 -0.46
C ILE A 9 5.78 -32.57 -0.89
N LEU A 10 6.81 -33.41 -1.09
CA LEU A 10 8.13 -32.95 -1.54
C LEU A 10 8.11 -32.38 -2.95
N ALA A 11 7.38 -32.99 -3.89
CA ALA A 11 7.22 -32.46 -5.24
C ALA A 11 6.49 -31.10 -5.24
N SER A 12 5.42 -30.95 -4.46
CA SER A 12 4.70 -29.68 -4.33
C SER A 12 5.55 -28.56 -3.70
N LEU A 13 6.44 -28.89 -2.75
CA LEU A 13 7.38 -27.91 -2.15
C LEU A 13 8.46 -27.43 -3.13
N LEU A 14 9.00 -28.33 -3.97
CA LEU A 14 10.03 -27.99 -4.97
C LEU A 14 9.50 -27.07 -6.08
N LEU A 15 8.20 -27.15 -6.39
CA LEU A 15 7.54 -26.32 -7.41
C LEU A 15 7.00 -24.98 -6.87
N ALA A 16 6.95 -24.78 -5.56
CA ALA A 16 6.46 -23.54 -4.95
C ALA A 16 7.22 -22.27 -5.41
N PRO A 17 8.57 -22.24 -5.47
CA PRO A 17 9.30 -21.06 -5.92
C PRO A 17 9.08 -20.77 -7.42
N ALA A 18 9.12 -21.79 -8.28
CA ALA A 18 8.86 -21.64 -9.71
C ALA A 18 7.45 -21.08 -10.00
N ARG A 19 6.44 -21.56 -9.25
CA ARG A 19 5.08 -21.01 -9.34
C ARG A 19 4.97 -19.59 -8.80
N ALA A 20 5.81 -19.19 -7.84
CA ALA A 20 5.82 -17.84 -7.30
C ALA A 20 6.44 -16.85 -8.30
N GLU A 21 7.52 -17.25 -8.96
CA GLU A 21 8.16 -16.50 -10.04
C GLU A 21 7.21 -16.31 -11.22
N GLU A 22 6.56 -17.39 -11.67
CA GLU A 22 5.57 -17.31 -12.76
C GLU A 22 4.42 -16.33 -12.43
N ARG A 23 3.93 -16.36 -11.18
CA ARG A 23 2.92 -15.41 -10.69
C ARG A 23 3.40 -13.96 -10.73
N ALA A 24 4.65 -13.73 -10.32
CA ALA A 24 5.24 -12.40 -10.31
C ALA A 24 5.41 -11.85 -11.73
N ASP A 25 5.85 -12.68 -12.67
CA ASP A 25 5.97 -12.31 -14.08
C ASP A 25 4.61 -11.98 -14.71
N GLN A 26 3.60 -12.81 -14.46
CA GLN A 26 2.23 -12.55 -14.92
C GLN A 26 1.70 -11.22 -14.39
N LEU A 27 1.92 -10.94 -13.10
CA LEU A 27 1.53 -9.67 -12.47
C LEU A 27 2.29 -8.48 -13.08
N ALA A 28 3.59 -8.60 -13.30
CA ALA A 28 4.41 -7.54 -13.88
C ALA A 28 3.96 -7.18 -15.30
N GLN A 29 3.71 -8.19 -16.15
CA GLN A 29 3.18 -8.00 -17.50
C GLN A 29 1.80 -7.34 -17.47
N ALA A 30 0.91 -7.78 -16.58
CA ALA A 30 -0.41 -7.20 -16.47
C ALA A 30 -0.38 -5.72 -16.00
N ARG A 31 0.53 -5.38 -15.08
CA ARG A 31 0.79 -3.99 -14.68
C ARG A 31 1.33 -3.14 -15.82
N GLN A 32 2.20 -3.72 -16.65
CA GLN A 32 2.72 -3.03 -17.84
C GLN A 32 1.60 -2.75 -18.85
N SER A 33 0.73 -3.72 -19.15
CA SER A 33 -0.46 -3.51 -20.00
C SER A 33 -1.34 -2.40 -19.44
N TYR A 34 -1.58 -2.40 -18.12
CA TYR A 34 -2.36 -1.35 -17.45
C TYR A 34 -1.73 0.03 -17.63
N ALA A 35 -0.41 0.15 -17.42
CA ALA A 35 0.32 1.40 -17.60
C ALA A 35 0.29 1.91 -19.06
N GLN A 36 0.15 1.00 -20.04
CA GLN A 36 0.00 1.33 -21.45
C GLN A 36 -1.46 1.65 -21.86
N GLY A 37 -2.41 1.55 -20.93
CA GLY A 37 -3.84 1.75 -21.20
C GLY A 37 -4.54 0.54 -21.82
N ASP A 38 -3.85 -0.60 -21.98
CA ASP A 38 -4.45 -1.86 -22.41
C ASP A 38 -5.18 -2.52 -21.23
N LEU A 39 -6.40 -2.05 -20.96
CA LEU A 39 -7.23 -2.57 -19.88
C LEU A 39 -7.65 -4.03 -20.10
N ILE A 40 -7.83 -4.46 -21.36
CA ILE A 40 -8.25 -5.83 -21.67
C ILE A 40 -7.10 -6.80 -21.35
N GLY A 41 -5.90 -6.50 -21.83
CA GLY A 41 -4.71 -7.29 -21.53
C GLY A 41 -4.38 -7.29 -20.04
N ALA A 42 -4.49 -6.13 -19.38
CA ALA A 42 -4.28 -6.00 -17.94
C ALA A 42 -5.25 -6.88 -17.14
N ILE A 43 -6.55 -6.78 -17.38
CA ILE A 43 -7.57 -7.56 -16.66
C ILE A 43 -7.33 -9.05 -16.88
N GLY A 44 -7.18 -9.49 -18.13
CA GLY A 44 -6.96 -10.91 -18.42
C GLY A 44 -5.67 -11.45 -17.81
N GLY A 45 -4.61 -10.65 -17.74
CA GLY A 45 -3.36 -11.01 -17.05
C GLY A 45 -3.53 -11.11 -15.53
N LEU A 46 -4.23 -10.16 -14.93
CA LEU A 46 -4.50 -10.15 -13.49
C LEU A 46 -5.41 -11.30 -13.07
N GLU A 47 -6.41 -11.66 -13.87
CA GLU A 47 -7.28 -12.80 -13.63
C GLU A 47 -6.47 -14.11 -13.56
N ARG A 48 -5.61 -14.36 -14.55
CA ARG A 48 -4.73 -15.55 -14.55
C ARG A 48 -3.80 -15.59 -13.34
N ALA A 49 -3.19 -14.46 -12.98
CA ALA A 49 -2.32 -14.37 -11.81
C ALA A 49 -3.10 -14.55 -10.49
N ALA A 50 -4.33 -14.04 -10.41
CA ALA A 50 -5.19 -14.21 -9.23
C ALA A 50 -5.68 -15.65 -9.07
N GLU A 51 -6.00 -16.33 -10.18
CA GLU A 51 -6.37 -17.75 -10.23
C GLU A 51 -5.23 -18.68 -9.83
N SER A 52 -3.99 -18.33 -10.18
CA SER A 52 -2.80 -19.05 -9.73
C SER A 52 -2.42 -18.75 -8.27
N GLY A 53 -3.16 -17.86 -7.61
CA GLY A 53 -3.07 -17.60 -6.17
C GLY A 53 -2.28 -16.35 -5.79
N SER A 54 -2.00 -15.42 -6.72
CA SER A 54 -1.42 -14.13 -6.39
C SER A 54 -2.44 -13.23 -5.67
N ALA A 55 -2.18 -12.94 -4.39
CA ALA A 55 -2.97 -11.99 -3.61
C ALA A 55 -2.84 -10.56 -4.16
N GLU A 56 -1.64 -10.19 -4.61
CA GLU A 56 -1.33 -8.88 -5.19
C GLU A 56 -2.10 -8.65 -6.50
N ALA A 57 -2.17 -9.67 -7.37
CA ALA A 57 -2.96 -9.59 -8.60
C ALA A 57 -4.45 -9.43 -8.29
N ARG A 58 -4.95 -10.14 -7.28
CA ARG A 58 -6.33 -10.02 -6.81
C ARG A 58 -6.62 -8.62 -6.26
N GLY A 59 -5.71 -8.06 -5.45
CA GLY A 59 -5.81 -6.70 -4.95
C GLY A 59 -5.83 -5.66 -6.07
N PHE A 60 -5.01 -5.85 -7.10
CA PHE A 60 -4.97 -4.92 -8.22
C PHE A 60 -6.16 -5.06 -9.17
N LEU A 61 -6.66 -6.28 -9.40
CA LEU A 61 -7.92 -6.49 -10.11
C LEU A 61 -9.09 -5.84 -9.38
N ALA A 62 -9.15 -5.96 -8.04
CA ALA A 62 -10.13 -5.30 -7.21
C ALA A 62 -10.11 -3.78 -7.40
N TYR A 63 -8.93 -3.18 -7.54
CA TYR A 63 -8.79 -1.76 -7.84
C TYR A 63 -9.42 -1.39 -9.18
N ILE A 64 -9.13 -2.13 -10.24
CA ILE A 64 -9.73 -1.87 -11.57
C ILE A 64 -11.26 -2.00 -11.52
N LEU A 65 -11.77 -3.06 -10.89
CA LEU A 65 -13.21 -3.28 -10.71
C LEU A 65 -13.86 -2.13 -9.94
N PHE A 66 -13.23 -1.65 -8.86
CA PHE A 66 -13.75 -0.55 -8.06
C PHE A 66 -13.86 0.74 -8.89
N GLN A 67 -12.81 1.09 -9.64
CA GLN A 67 -12.79 2.26 -10.53
C GLN A 67 -13.85 2.15 -11.64
N SER A 68 -14.16 0.92 -12.08
CA SER A 68 -15.20 0.65 -13.08
C SER A 68 -16.62 0.65 -12.53
N GLY A 69 -16.81 0.99 -11.24
CA GLY A 69 -18.11 1.00 -10.58
C GLY A 69 -18.59 -0.37 -10.08
N GLN A 70 -17.79 -1.43 -10.26
CA GLN A 70 -18.09 -2.78 -9.78
C GLN A 70 -17.68 -2.93 -8.30
N VAL A 71 -18.32 -2.12 -7.45
CA VAL A 71 -17.95 -1.95 -6.03
C VAL A 71 -18.05 -3.25 -5.24
N ALA A 72 -19.18 -3.97 -5.31
CA ALA A 72 -19.36 -5.18 -4.50
C ALA A 72 -18.35 -6.30 -4.84
N PRO A 73 -18.08 -6.65 -6.12
CA PRO A 73 -17.01 -7.57 -6.47
C PRO A 73 -15.63 -7.11 -6.01
N ALA A 74 -15.31 -5.84 -6.18
CA ALA A 74 -14.03 -5.27 -5.74
C ALA A 74 -13.83 -5.44 -4.23
N LEU A 75 -14.85 -5.18 -3.41
CA LEU A 75 -14.77 -5.33 -1.96
C LEU A 75 -14.57 -6.77 -1.51
N VAL A 76 -15.09 -7.75 -2.25
CA VAL A 76 -14.83 -9.16 -1.99
C VAL A 76 -13.35 -9.48 -2.29
N MET A 77 -12.85 -9.04 -3.44
CA MET A 77 -11.47 -9.29 -3.84
C MET A 77 -10.45 -8.57 -2.95
N TYR A 78 -10.71 -7.33 -2.55
CA TYR A 78 -9.87 -6.61 -1.58
C TYR A 78 -9.77 -7.35 -0.25
N ARG A 79 -10.91 -7.82 0.30
CA ARG A 79 -10.89 -8.61 1.54
C ARG A 79 -10.07 -9.88 1.40
N GLN A 80 -10.28 -10.64 0.33
CA GLN A 80 -9.51 -11.86 0.07
C GLN A 80 -8.01 -11.61 -0.11
N ALA A 81 -7.62 -10.50 -0.74
CA ALA A 81 -6.22 -10.13 -0.89
C ALA A 81 -5.62 -9.65 0.44
N ALA A 82 -6.34 -8.83 1.20
CA ALA A 82 -5.93 -8.36 2.52
C ALA A 82 -5.78 -9.51 3.53
N ASP A 83 -6.71 -10.47 3.55
CA ASP A 83 -6.65 -11.68 4.38
C ASP A 83 -5.44 -12.56 4.03
N ALA A 84 -5.00 -12.53 2.76
CA ALA A 84 -3.78 -13.17 2.30
C ALA A 84 -2.52 -12.32 2.55
N GLY A 85 -2.65 -11.16 3.20
CA GLY A 85 -1.56 -10.29 3.60
C GLY A 85 -1.05 -9.35 2.51
N ASP A 86 -1.81 -9.10 1.43
CA ASP A 86 -1.46 -8.12 0.41
C ASP A 86 -1.53 -6.69 0.98
N GLY A 87 -0.38 -6.03 1.03
CA GLY A 87 -0.26 -4.68 1.58
C GLY A 87 -1.03 -3.62 0.77
N PHE A 88 -1.14 -3.80 -0.55
CA PHE A 88 -1.91 -2.87 -1.39
C PHE A 88 -3.41 -2.95 -1.07
N ALA A 89 -3.97 -4.16 -1.01
CA ALA A 89 -5.36 -4.36 -0.65
C ALA A 89 -5.68 -3.90 0.78
N LEU A 90 -4.77 -4.08 1.73
CA LEU A 90 -4.90 -3.55 3.09
C LEU A 90 -5.08 -2.03 3.08
N VAL A 91 -4.22 -1.30 2.36
CA VAL A 91 -4.33 0.16 2.22
C VAL A 91 -5.66 0.54 1.59
N ARG A 92 -6.01 -0.05 0.44
CA ARG A 92 -7.24 0.31 -0.29
C ARG A 92 -8.49 0.04 0.54
N LEU A 93 -8.56 -1.09 1.24
CA LEU A 93 -9.70 -1.43 2.09
C LEU A 93 -9.80 -0.49 3.31
N ALA A 94 -8.66 -0.11 3.89
CA ALA A 94 -8.62 0.86 4.98
C ALA A 94 -9.15 2.23 4.55
N GLU A 95 -8.75 2.75 3.38
CA GLU A 95 -9.27 4.01 2.84
C GLU A 95 -10.80 3.98 2.67
N LEU A 96 -11.34 2.85 2.19
CA LEU A 96 -12.79 2.68 2.05
C LEU A 96 -13.50 2.65 3.40
N LYS A 97 -12.90 2.02 4.42
CA LYS A 97 -13.42 2.00 5.80
C LYS A 97 -13.29 3.34 6.52
N LEU A 98 -12.24 4.14 6.24
CA LEU A 98 -12.12 5.51 6.76
C LEU A 98 -13.20 6.43 6.19
N THR A 99 -13.52 6.26 4.90
CA THR A 99 -14.46 7.14 4.19
C THR A 99 -15.91 6.64 4.19
N GLY A 100 -16.16 5.39 4.57
CA GLY A 100 -17.47 4.74 4.45
C GLY A 100 -17.92 4.52 2.99
N ARG A 101 -16.97 4.52 2.04
CA ARG A 101 -17.31 4.43 0.61
C ARG A 101 -17.51 2.98 0.18
N GLY A 102 -18.76 2.59 0.02
CA GLY A 102 -19.14 1.23 -0.43
C GLY A 102 -19.08 0.17 0.66
N VAL A 103 -18.57 0.51 1.85
CA VAL A 103 -18.56 -0.30 3.08
C VAL A 103 -18.96 0.56 4.25
N ASP A 104 -19.44 -0.06 5.33
CA ASP A 104 -19.66 0.66 6.58
C ASP A 104 -18.35 1.27 7.08
N ALA A 105 -18.44 2.51 7.53
CA ALA A 105 -17.30 3.21 8.10
C ALA A 105 -16.82 2.48 9.35
N ASP A 106 -15.51 2.24 9.41
CA ASP A 106 -14.85 1.56 10.52
C ASP A 106 -13.41 2.11 10.65
N PRO A 107 -13.26 3.32 11.21
CA PRO A 107 -11.97 3.98 11.30
C PRO A 107 -10.97 3.21 12.16
N ALA A 108 -11.43 2.58 13.25
CA ALA A 108 -10.56 1.79 14.13
C ALA A 108 -9.96 0.60 13.38
N GLY A 109 -10.78 -0.21 12.70
CA GLY A 109 -10.29 -1.32 11.88
C GLY A 109 -9.43 -0.85 10.70
N ALA A 110 -9.71 0.32 10.14
CA ALA A 110 -8.88 0.89 9.07
C ALA A 110 -7.48 1.28 9.56
N LEU A 111 -7.36 1.89 10.74
CA LEU A 111 -6.07 2.23 11.33
C LEU A 111 -5.21 0.97 11.59
N GLU A 112 -5.83 -0.12 12.06
CA GLU A 112 -5.15 -1.40 12.23
C GLU A 112 -4.66 -1.97 10.89
N MET A 113 -5.48 -1.91 9.83
CA MET A 113 -5.10 -2.36 8.50
C MET A 113 -3.94 -1.53 7.91
N LEU A 114 -3.95 -0.21 8.12
CA LEU A 114 -2.85 0.67 7.69
C LEU A 114 -1.56 0.35 8.43
N GLN A 115 -1.62 0.10 9.74
CA GLN A 115 -0.43 -0.30 10.49
C GLN A 115 0.12 -1.64 9.96
N GLN A 116 -0.74 -2.62 9.70
CA GLN A 116 -0.32 -3.89 9.10
C GLN A 116 0.33 -3.71 7.71
N ALA A 117 -0.21 -2.80 6.89
CA ALA A 117 0.39 -2.49 5.59
C ALA A 117 1.76 -1.82 5.74
N LEU A 118 1.89 -0.89 6.70
CA LEU A 118 3.16 -0.22 7.00
C LEU A 118 4.22 -1.22 7.49
N ASP A 119 3.85 -2.15 8.36
CA ASP A 119 4.74 -3.23 8.84
C ASP A 119 5.21 -4.16 7.70
N LYS A 120 4.45 -4.21 6.60
CA LYS A 120 4.80 -4.91 5.35
C LYS A 120 5.59 -4.04 4.37
N GLY A 121 6.04 -2.86 4.78
CA GLY A 121 6.84 -1.94 3.97
C GLY A 121 6.01 -1.07 3.02
N ARG A 122 4.69 -0.98 3.18
CA ARG A 122 3.85 -0.05 2.39
C ARG A 122 3.96 1.36 2.98
N VAL A 123 4.94 2.12 2.50
CA VAL A 123 5.20 3.50 2.95
C VAL A 123 3.97 4.41 2.83
N GLU A 124 3.19 4.25 1.76
CA GLU A 124 1.89 4.91 1.52
C GLU A 124 0.95 4.83 2.74
N ALA A 125 0.96 3.71 3.47
CA ALA A 125 0.13 3.54 4.66
C ALA A 125 0.53 4.48 5.80
N GLY A 126 1.83 4.75 5.95
CA GLY A 126 2.36 5.72 6.92
C GLY A 126 1.91 7.14 6.62
N VAL A 127 1.89 7.54 5.34
CA VAL A 127 1.39 8.86 4.92
C VAL A 127 -0.10 9.01 5.23
N ILE A 128 -0.90 7.97 4.99
CA ILE A 128 -2.33 7.98 5.32
C ILE A 128 -2.53 8.06 6.84
N LEU A 129 -1.83 7.25 7.63
CA LEU A 129 -1.86 7.32 9.11
C LEU A 129 -1.52 8.72 9.60
N ALA A 130 -0.47 9.32 9.03
CA ALA A 130 -0.05 10.67 9.36
C ALA A 130 -1.16 11.70 9.08
N GLY A 131 -1.79 11.63 7.91
CA GLY A 131 -2.91 12.51 7.54
C GLY A 131 -4.14 12.33 8.44
N VAL A 132 -4.46 11.10 8.85
CA VAL A 132 -5.56 10.82 9.79
C VAL A 132 -5.29 11.44 11.15
N TYR A 133 -4.08 11.27 11.69
CA TYR A 133 -3.70 11.87 12.97
C TYR A 133 -3.43 13.38 12.88
N GLU A 134 -3.14 13.93 11.71
CA GLU A 134 -3.01 15.38 11.53
C GLU A 134 -4.37 16.08 11.56
N SER A 135 -5.31 15.58 10.76
CA SER A 135 -6.60 16.26 10.53
C SER A 135 -7.69 15.84 11.51
N GLY A 136 -7.66 14.60 11.99
CA GLY A 136 -8.81 13.94 12.58
C GLY A 136 -9.88 13.65 11.51
N LEU A 137 -10.41 12.44 11.51
CA LEU A 137 -11.56 12.04 10.70
C LEU A 137 -12.69 11.61 11.65
N PRO A 138 -13.96 11.54 11.20
CA PRO A 138 -15.03 11.00 12.02
C PRO A 138 -14.66 9.62 12.59
N GLY A 139 -14.69 9.49 13.92
CA GLY A 139 -14.28 8.27 14.62
C GLY A 139 -12.78 8.13 14.88
N THR A 140 -11.97 9.16 14.59
CA THR A 140 -10.57 9.30 15.02
C THR A 140 -10.35 10.65 15.69
N GLU A 141 -9.27 10.77 16.46
CA GLU A 141 -8.87 12.04 17.07
C GLU A 141 -7.52 12.50 16.49
N PRO A 142 -7.35 13.81 16.22
CA PRO A 142 -6.05 14.34 15.85
C PRO A 142 -5.02 14.03 16.94
N ASN A 143 -3.86 13.53 16.53
CA ASN A 143 -2.69 13.38 17.36
C ASN A 143 -1.47 13.93 16.59
N PRO A 144 -1.15 15.23 16.78
CA PRO A 144 -0.06 15.91 16.09
C PRO A 144 1.30 15.19 16.22
N SER A 145 1.59 14.64 17.39
CA SER A 145 2.85 13.93 17.64
C SER A 145 2.93 12.60 16.89
N LEU A 146 1.84 11.84 16.83
CA LEU A 146 1.79 10.62 15.99
C LEU A 146 1.86 10.97 14.51
N ALA A 147 1.17 12.01 14.07
CA ALA A 147 1.24 12.46 12.68
C ALA A 147 2.68 12.79 12.27
N LEU A 148 3.39 13.56 13.11
CA LEU A 148 4.79 13.88 12.88
C LEU A 148 5.66 12.63 12.79
N ALA A 149 5.49 11.68 13.71
CA ALA A 149 6.26 10.42 13.72
C ALA A 149 6.04 9.60 12.45
N TYR A 150 4.80 9.45 12.00
CA TYR A 150 4.50 8.75 10.76
C TYR A 150 5.02 9.48 9.52
N TYR A 151 4.94 10.82 9.47
CA TYR A 151 5.58 11.59 8.40
C TYR A 151 7.10 11.42 8.38
N GLN A 152 7.75 11.42 9.55
CA GLN A 152 9.19 11.16 9.64
C GLN A 152 9.56 9.77 9.10
N GLN A 153 8.84 8.73 9.52
CA GLN A 153 9.07 7.36 9.06
C GLN A 153 8.88 7.22 7.54
N ALA A 154 7.83 7.83 6.98
CA ALA A 154 7.59 7.79 5.54
C ALA A 154 8.65 8.57 4.76
N ALA A 155 9.06 9.73 5.27
CA ALA A 155 10.10 10.56 4.68
C ALA A 155 11.49 9.88 4.70
N GLU A 156 11.82 9.15 5.77
CA GLU A 156 13.02 8.33 5.86
C GLU A 156 13.03 7.19 4.83
N SER A 157 11.85 6.75 4.39
CA SER A 157 11.67 5.77 3.32
C SER A 157 11.65 6.39 1.91
N GLY A 158 11.93 7.70 1.80
CA GLY A 158 12.00 8.43 0.53
C GLY A 158 10.66 8.95 0.01
N ASP A 159 9.60 8.93 0.81
CA ASP A 159 8.29 9.44 0.39
C ASP A 159 8.31 10.98 0.25
N GLN A 160 8.11 11.46 -0.97
CA GLN A 160 8.19 12.88 -1.30
C GLN A 160 7.08 13.70 -0.64
N ASP A 161 5.87 13.17 -0.53
CA ASP A 161 4.75 13.86 0.10
C ASP A 161 5.01 14.08 1.59
N ALA A 162 5.54 13.06 2.27
CA ALA A 162 5.95 13.14 3.66
C ALA A 162 7.11 14.14 3.87
N ILE A 163 8.15 14.11 3.02
CA ILE A 163 9.24 15.09 3.08
C ILE A 163 8.70 16.51 2.88
N GLY A 164 7.85 16.72 1.88
CA GLY A 164 7.21 18.01 1.61
C GLY A 164 6.39 18.51 2.80
N ARG A 165 5.69 17.60 3.50
CA ARG A 165 4.96 17.94 4.72
C ARG A 165 5.90 18.36 5.85
N LEU A 166 7.01 17.64 6.07
CA LEU A 166 8.00 17.97 7.10
C LEU A 166 8.71 19.29 6.82
N ILE A 167 9.05 19.58 5.56
CA ILE A 167 9.57 20.89 5.15
C ILE A 167 8.61 22.01 5.57
N ARG A 168 7.31 21.84 5.33
CA ARG A 168 6.30 22.82 5.75
C ARG A 168 6.22 22.95 7.27
N VAL A 169 6.22 21.82 8.00
CA VAL A 169 6.23 21.81 9.48
C VAL A 169 7.42 22.60 10.02
N TYR A 170 8.64 22.31 9.56
CA TYR A 170 9.84 22.96 10.10
C TYR A 170 10.08 24.37 9.56
N ALA A 171 9.45 24.76 8.45
CA ALA A 171 9.49 26.14 7.97
C ALA A 171 8.58 27.09 8.77
N GLN A 172 7.41 26.62 9.20
CA GLN A 172 6.35 27.47 9.76
C GLN A 172 5.96 27.13 11.20
N GLY A 173 6.45 26.00 11.72
CA GLY A 173 5.86 25.33 12.87
C GLY A 173 4.61 24.53 12.47
N GLY A 174 4.26 23.54 13.28
CA GLY A 174 3.12 22.65 13.04
C GLY A 174 3.31 21.30 13.69
N LEU A 175 2.23 20.54 13.81
CA LEU A 175 2.24 19.21 14.43
C LEU A 175 2.88 19.15 15.85
N GLY A 176 2.82 20.25 16.61
CA GLY A 176 3.45 20.36 17.93
C GLY A 176 4.92 20.81 17.91
N GLU A 177 5.51 20.99 16.73
CA GLU A 177 6.86 21.51 16.56
C GLU A 177 6.85 23.02 16.25
N GLN A 178 7.92 23.71 16.66
CA GLN A 178 8.22 25.06 16.22
C GLN A 178 8.97 25.03 14.88
N ALA A 179 9.04 26.18 14.21
CA ALA A 179 9.92 26.32 13.06
C ALA A 179 11.38 26.04 13.48
N ASP A 180 12.08 25.21 12.71
CA ASP A 180 13.44 24.75 12.98
C ASP A 180 14.24 24.75 11.67
N GLN A 181 15.19 25.69 11.58
CA GLN A 181 16.00 25.87 10.37
C GLN A 181 16.95 24.70 10.10
N THR A 182 17.40 24.01 11.15
CA THR A 182 18.29 22.86 10.99
C THR A 182 17.54 21.66 10.44
N LYS A 183 16.36 21.34 11.00
CA LYS A 183 15.51 20.27 10.48
C LYS A 183 14.97 20.62 9.09
N LEU A 184 14.61 21.88 8.83
CA LEU A 184 14.22 22.35 7.50
C LEU A 184 15.32 22.08 6.46
N ALA A 185 16.55 22.53 6.72
CA ALA A 185 17.67 22.33 5.81
C ALA A 185 17.96 20.84 5.56
N TYR A 186 17.82 20.00 6.59
CA TYR A 186 17.96 18.55 6.47
C TYR A 186 16.95 17.95 5.49
N TRP A 187 15.65 18.26 5.65
CA TRP A 187 14.60 17.70 4.78
C TRP A 187 14.62 18.29 3.37
N GLN A 188 15.02 19.56 3.21
CA GLN A 188 15.25 20.15 1.88
C GLN A 188 16.40 19.43 1.14
N ALA A 189 17.49 19.14 1.83
CA ALA A 189 18.59 18.39 1.24
C ALA A 189 18.18 16.93 0.92
N ALA A 190 17.30 16.33 1.72
CA ALA A 190 16.74 15.01 1.43
C ALA A 190 15.87 15.02 0.16
N MET A 191 14.97 16.00 0.02
CA MET A 191 14.16 16.18 -1.18
C MET A 191 15.04 16.36 -2.42
N GLN A 192 16.06 17.21 -2.34
CA GLN A 192 16.94 17.47 -3.49
C GLN A 192 17.68 16.20 -3.93
N ARG A 193 18.19 15.40 -2.99
CA ARG A 193 18.85 14.13 -3.31
C ARG A 193 17.93 13.17 -4.06
N LEU A 194 16.67 13.06 -3.65
CA LEU A 194 15.70 12.23 -4.36
C LEU A 194 15.45 12.73 -5.78
N SER A 195 15.26 14.05 -5.96
CA SER A 195 15.08 14.63 -7.29
C SER A 195 16.29 14.42 -8.20
N ASP A 196 17.50 14.50 -7.65
CA ASP A 196 18.73 14.26 -8.41
C ASP A 196 18.87 12.78 -8.81
N GLU A 197 18.47 11.85 -7.94
CA GLU A 197 18.45 10.41 -8.21
C GLU A 197 17.41 10.03 -9.29
N GLU A 198 16.24 10.67 -9.27
CA GLU A 198 15.19 10.44 -10.27
C GLU A 198 15.60 10.93 -11.67
N LEU A 199 16.32 12.05 -11.76
CA LEU A 199 16.82 12.59 -13.03
C LEU A 199 17.96 11.76 -13.64
N ALA A 200 18.62 10.92 -12.83
CA ALA A 200 19.75 10.10 -13.26
C ALA A 200 19.35 8.72 -13.83
N GLN A 201 18.06 8.35 -13.78
CA GLN A 201 17.51 7.08 -14.25
C GLN A 201 16.81 7.20 -15.61
#